data_AF-A0A1Z5KBX3-F1
#
_entry.id   AF-A0A1Z5KBX3-F1
#
_cell.length_a   1.000
_cell.length_b   1.000
_cell.length_c   1.000
_cell.angle_alpha   90.00
_cell.angle_beta   90.00
_cell.angle_gamma   90.00
#
_symmetry.space_group_name_H-M   'P 1'
#
loop_
_entity.id
_entity.type
_entity.pdbx_description
1 polymer ?
#
loop_
_entity_poly.entity_id
_entity_poly.type
_entity_poly.pdbx_seq_one_letter_code
_entity_poly.pdbx_strand_id
1 'polypeptide(L)'
;MEDVRGIKMLKVNGEALNHLYAVVIANREQCAWSDVIQLVHRMTNLEAIEITASLTGVFTVMLEDVLQWMSPSMKNLKFFCVSRHVQFGFMSPILFPLLQLSIPPSIEEVVLTDVTFRRQGRHESDTIVADRFARILTQLPNLKRLVIQRSKPWRENSSIIRADHLQTIFRYKSLQHLVLRNMALSDDDFEVVAEELTRNCTLESIDLGGRHRTRSMRGYDSILRAMEHQYYVKYFNMITEDESPSYGNVISLSDECVNMFDLEIRDRVQFGIDSFTKLNVADRKRILRDEKLTRNGLLQIVGLTIRDDVNAIFSILRSHPQILSVVETS
;
A
#
# COMPACT_ATOMS: atom_id res chain seq x y z
N MET A 1 17.31 31.01 2.76
CA MET A 1 16.28 30.02 3.14
C MET A 1 17.06 28.79 3.57
N GLU A 2 17.04 28.52 4.87
CA GLU A 2 18.11 27.82 5.60
C GLU A 2 18.24 26.34 5.25
N ASP A 3 19.51 25.94 5.04
CA ASP A 3 20.00 24.59 4.84
C ASP A 3 19.47 23.61 5.89
N VAL A 4 18.95 22.48 5.42
CA VAL A 4 18.41 21.42 6.25
C VAL A 4 19.56 20.72 6.99
N ARG A 5 19.59 20.88 8.32
CA ARG A 5 20.58 20.28 9.25
C ARG A 5 20.00 19.07 9.98
N GLY A 6 20.78 17.99 10.06
CA GLY A 6 20.88 17.12 11.24
C GLY A 6 20.08 15.81 11.25
N ILE A 7 20.61 14.81 11.97
CA ILE A 7 19.80 13.68 12.42
C ILE A 7 18.76 14.23 13.40
N LYS A 8 17.48 14.32 13.04
CA LYS A 8 16.43 14.78 13.96
C LYS A 8 16.05 13.64 14.89
N MET A 9 16.68 13.57 16.06
CA MET A 9 16.17 12.71 17.13
C MET A 9 14.89 13.33 17.69
N LEU A 10 13.74 12.75 17.37
CA LEU A 10 12.47 13.20 17.95
C LEU A 10 12.39 12.70 19.40
N LYS A 11 12.58 13.62 20.34
CA LYS A 11 12.28 13.40 21.77
C LYS A 11 10.78 13.64 21.96
N VAL A 12 10.03 12.59 22.29
CA VAL A 12 8.62 12.72 22.70
C VAL A 12 8.56 12.97 24.21
N ASN A 13 7.65 13.86 24.61
CA ASN A 13 7.56 14.50 25.93
C ASN A 13 7.46 13.54 27.12
N GLY A 14 8.12 13.94 28.21
CA GLY A 14 7.67 13.71 29.59
C GLY A 14 7.69 12.27 30.07
N GLU A 15 8.78 11.91 30.76
CA GLU A 15 8.96 10.72 31.60
C GLU A 15 9.31 9.41 30.85
N ALA A 16 10.50 8.90 31.19
CA ALA A 16 11.14 7.66 30.75
C ALA A 16 11.57 7.56 29.27
N LEU A 17 12.88 7.75 29.05
CA LEU A 17 13.67 7.18 27.94
C LEU A 17 13.13 5.82 27.51
N ASN A 18 12.50 5.68 26.34
CA ASN A 18 12.31 4.36 25.71
C ASN A 18 12.08 4.36 24.20
N HIS A 19 11.89 5.51 23.54
CA HIS A 19 11.70 5.54 22.08
C HIS A 19 12.76 6.46 21.47
N LEU A 20 13.88 5.88 21.03
CA LEU A 20 14.86 6.60 20.22
C LEU A 20 14.36 6.59 18.78
N TYR A 21 14.19 7.77 18.21
CA TYR A 21 13.97 7.99 16.77
C TYR A 21 15.26 8.53 16.18
N ALA A 22 15.73 7.97 15.07
CA ALA A 22 16.81 8.54 14.28
C ALA A 22 16.25 8.95 12.92
N VAL A 23 15.93 10.24 12.77
CA VAL A 23 15.63 10.80 11.45
C VAL A 23 16.95 11.22 10.84
N VAL A 24 17.52 10.47 9.90
CA VAL A 24 18.79 10.86 9.28
C VAL A 24 18.53 11.85 8.16
N ILE A 25 18.80 13.14 8.38
CA ILE A 25 18.85 14.13 7.31
C ILE A 25 20.30 14.32 6.89
N ALA A 26 20.69 13.60 5.83
CA ALA A 26 22.06 13.65 5.34
C ALA A 26 22.20 14.73 4.25
N ASN A 27 22.91 15.80 4.60
CA ASN A 27 23.61 16.62 3.63
C ASN A 27 25.08 16.16 3.60
N ARG A 28 25.53 15.63 2.45
CA ARG A 28 26.81 14.91 2.29
C ARG A 28 28.04 15.78 2.59
N GLU A 29 27.86 17.10 2.62
CA GLU A 29 28.92 18.08 2.81
C GLU A 29 29.35 18.25 4.28
N GLN A 30 28.59 17.75 5.26
CA GLN A 30 28.79 18.09 6.68
C GLN A 30 28.96 16.90 7.65
N CYS A 31 28.63 15.67 7.24
CA CYS A 31 28.85 14.47 8.05
C CYS A 31 29.15 13.27 7.14
N ALA A 32 30.23 12.54 7.42
CA ALA A 32 30.57 11.35 6.66
C ALA A 32 29.51 10.26 6.93
N TRP A 33 29.04 9.61 5.88
CA TRP A 33 27.99 8.59 5.97
C TRP A 33 28.36 7.40 6.87
N SER A 34 29.66 7.09 6.96
CA SER A 34 30.22 6.12 7.90
C SER A 34 29.91 6.42 9.36
N ASP A 35 29.90 7.71 9.73
CA ASP A 35 29.67 8.14 11.12
C ASP A 35 28.20 7.98 11.50
N VAL A 36 27.31 8.24 10.55
CA VAL A 36 25.87 7.99 10.69
C VAL A 36 25.60 6.50 10.90
N ILE A 37 26.21 5.63 10.09
CA ILE A 37 26.09 4.17 10.23
C ILE A 37 26.55 3.72 11.62
N GLN A 38 27.74 4.17 12.06
CA GLN A 38 28.27 3.81 13.37
C GLN A 38 27.37 4.29 14.52
N LEU A 39 26.80 5.49 14.41
CA LEU A 39 25.88 6.03 15.41
C LEU A 39 24.61 5.19 15.49
N VAL A 40 24.01 4.88 14.34
CA VAL A 40 22.80 4.06 14.23
C VAL A 40 23.03 2.67 14.83
N HIS A 41 24.18 2.03 14.57
CA HIS A 41 24.53 0.74 15.19
C HIS A 41 24.67 0.76 16.72
N ARG A 42 24.97 1.92 17.32
CA ARG A 42 25.04 2.07 18.78
C ARG A 42 23.65 2.23 19.42
N MET A 43 22.61 2.47 18.63
CA MET A 43 21.23 2.65 19.10
C MET A 43 20.49 1.31 19.13
N THR A 44 20.74 0.49 20.15
CA THR A 44 20.13 -0.85 20.26
C THR A 44 18.62 -0.84 20.52
N ASN A 45 18.07 0.29 20.98
CA ASN A 45 16.64 0.46 21.29
C ASN A 45 15.90 1.29 20.23
N LEU A 46 16.44 1.37 19.01
CA LEU A 46 15.83 2.12 17.93
C LEU A 46 14.53 1.44 17.48
N GLU A 47 13.41 2.17 17.49
CA GLU A 47 12.12 1.63 17.03
C GLU A 47 11.76 2.05 15.60
N ALA A 48 12.35 3.15 15.13
CA ALA A 48 12.00 3.74 13.86
C ALA A 48 13.22 4.38 13.18
N ILE A 49 13.31 4.16 11.86
CA ILE A 49 14.27 4.80 10.97
C ILE A 49 13.48 5.57 9.93
N GLU A 50 13.80 6.85 9.76
CA GLU A 50 13.29 7.68 8.68
C GLU A 50 14.43 8.34 7.91
N ILE A 51 14.45 8.11 6.59
CA ILE A 51 15.39 8.71 5.65
C ILE A 51 14.60 9.67 4.77
N THR A 52 15.04 10.92 4.69
CA THR A 52 14.41 11.90 3.81
C THR A 52 15.45 12.77 3.12
N ALA A 53 15.30 13.02 1.82
CA ALA A 53 16.15 13.97 1.11
C ALA A 53 15.59 15.40 1.21
N SER A 54 16.48 16.39 1.07
CA SER A 54 16.09 17.79 0.95
C SER A 54 15.34 18.05 -0.37
N LEU A 55 14.58 19.15 -0.42
CA LEU A 55 13.77 19.52 -1.59
C LEU A 55 14.59 19.79 -2.86
N THR A 56 15.90 20.04 -2.73
CA THR A 56 16.74 20.57 -3.81
C THR A 56 17.78 19.58 -4.35
N GLY A 57 17.77 18.32 -3.90
CA GLY A 57 18.78 17.34 -4.32
C GLY A 57 18.28 15.90 -4.36
N VAL A 58 18.78 15.13 -5.33
CA VAL A 58 18.65 13.67 -5.34
C VAL A 58 19.71 13.10 -4.40
N PHE A 59 19.27 12.41 -3.35
CA PHE A 59 20.16 11.78 -2.38
C PHE A 59 20.31 10.30 -2.71
N THR A 60 21.52 9.85 -3.02
CA THR A 60 21.77 8.41 -3.28
C THR A 60 22.16 7.70 -1.98
N VAL A 61 21.41 6.66 -1.61
CA VAL A 61 21.70 5.75 -0.50
C VAL A 61 22.05 4.38 -1.04
N MET A 62 23.16 3.78 -0.62
CA MET A 62 23.43 2.40 -1.00
C MET A 62 22.51 1.47 -0.21
N LEU A 63 21.88 0.51 -0.89
CA LEU A 63 21.00 -0.43 -0.20
C LEU A 63 21.76 -1.28 0.84
N GLU A 64 23.08 -1.47 0.67
CA GLU A 64 23.94 -2.11 1.69
C GLU A 64 23.92 -1.34 3.00
N ASP A 65 23.99 -0.01 2.95
CA ASP A 65 24.01 0.83 4.13
C ASP A 65 22.68 0.73 4.88
N VAL A 66 21.56 0.72 4.14
CA VAL A 66 20.23 0.52 4.74
C VAL A 66 20.10 -0.84 5.40
N LEU A 67 20.56 -1.90 4.74
CA LEU A 67 20.49 -3.23 5.31
C LEU A 67 21.44 -3.41 6.49
N GLN A 68 22.59 -2.74 6.48
CA GLN A 68 23.47 -2.69 7.65
C GLN A 68 22.76 -2.02 8.83
N TRP A 69 21.97 -0.96 8.62
CA TRP A 69 21.16 -0.40 9.69
C TRP A 69 20.17 -1.42 10.21
N MET A 70 19.50 -2.14 9.32
CA MET A 70 18.57 -3.23 9.65
C MET A 70 19.28 -4.49 10.20
N SER A 71 20.39 -4.38 10.90
CA SER A 71 21.08 -5.54 11.50
C SER A 71 20.22 -6.23 12.57
N PRO A 72 20.46 -7.52 12.87
CA PRO A 72 19.66 -8.29 13.84
C PRO A 72 19.74 -7.76 15.27
N SER A 73 20.69 -6.87 15.57
CA SER A 73 20.80 -6.20 16.86
C SER A 73 19.68 -5.17 17.07
N MET A 74 19.03 -4.68 16.00
CA MET A 74 17.89 -3.77 16.08
C MET A 74 16.56 -4.51 16.28
N LYS A 75 16.47 -5.29 17.36
CA LYS A 75 15.30 -6.13 17.67
C LYS A 75 14.01 -5.36 17.92
N ASN A 76 14.12 -4.04 18.16
CA ASN A 76 12.99 -3.17 18.43
C ASN A 76 12.54 -2.36 17.22
N LEU A 77 13.25 -2.45 16.08
CA LEU A 77 12.93 -1.67 14.89
C LEU A 77 11.61 -2.17 14.29
N LYS A 78 10.58 -1.33 14.37
CA LYS A 78 9.22 -1.60 13.89
C LYS A 78 8.89 -0.83 12.62
N PHE A 79 9.45 0.36 12.45
CA PHE A 79 9.10 1.28 11.36
C PHE A 79 10.32 1.66 10.52
N PHE A 80 10.20 1.50 9.21
CA PHE A 80 11.21 1.94 8.25
C PHE A 80 10.59 2.81 7.16
N CYS A 81 11.02 4.06 7.08
CA CYS A 81 10.51 5.03 6.12
C CYS A 81 11.61 5.65 5.29
N VAL A 82 11.39 5.74 3.99
CA VAL A 82 12.21 6.48 3.05
C VAL A 82 11.30 7.37 2.20
N SER A 83 11.51 8.67 2.28
CA SER A 83 10.67 9.66 1.60
C SER A 83 11.50 10.67 0.81
N ARG A 84 10.88 11.30 -0.20
CA ARG A 84 11.41 12.45 -0.96
C ARG A 84 12.68 12.16 -1.75
N HIS A 85 12.54 11.81 -3.03
CA HIS A 85 13.63 11.75 -4.02
C HIS A 85 14.91 11.02 -3.59
N VAL A 86 14.79 10.01 -2.73
CA VAL A 86 15.89 9.13 -2.38
C VAL A 86 16.12 8.16 -3.53
N GLN A 87 17.38 7.97 -3.88
CA GLN A 87 17.80 7.08 -4.93
C GLN A 87 18.58 5.91 -4.32
N PHE A 88 18.07 4.69 -4.45
CA PHE A 88 18.82 3.51 -4.01
C PHE A 88 19.90 3.14 -5.03
N GLY A 89 21.15 3.14 -4.57
CA GLY A 89 22.30 2.60 -5.28
C GLY A 89 22.40 1.08 -5.14
N PHE A 90 23.16 0.48 -6.05
CA PHE A 90 23.33 -0.96 -6.14
C PHE A 90 24.14 -1.56 -4.97
N MET A 91 23.90 -2.85 -4.70
CA MET A 91 24.66 -3.68 -3.78
C MET A 91 25.51 -4.69 -4.53
N SER A 92 26.71 -4.96 -4.03
CA SER A 92 27.50 -6.13 -4.39
C SER A 92 26.61 -7.40 -4.41
N PRO A 93 26.57 -8.16 -5.52
CA PRO A 93 25.82 -9.42 -5.59
C PRO A 93 26.21 -10.41 -4.50
N ILE A 94 27.43 -10.27 -3.96
CA ILE A 94 28.02 -11.14 -2.95
C ILE A 94 27.45 -10.81 -1.55
N LEU A 95 27.24 -9.53 -1.25
CA LEU A 95 26.80 -9.09 0.08
C LEU A 95 25.28 -9.18 0.24
N PHE A 96 24.53 -9.12 -0.86
CA PHE A 96 23.07 -9.11 -0.82
C PHE A 96 22.46 -10.31 -0.07
N PRO A 97 22.81 -11.58 -0.36
CA PRO A 97 22.22 -12.72 0.36
C PRO A 97 22.55 -12.73 1.86
N LEU A 98 23.75 -12.26 2.23
CA LEU A 98 24.19 -12.21 3.62
C LEU A 98 23.44 -11.14 4.42
N LEU A 99 23.25 -9.96 3.82
CA LEU A 99 22.51 -8.86 4.42
C LEU A 99 21.00 -9.11 4.44
N GLN A 100 20.50 -9.90 3.49
CA GLN A 100 19.11 -10.32 3.44
C GLN A 100 18.71 -11.19 4.65
N LEU A 101 19.58 -12.08 5.12
CA LEU A 101 19.36 -12.88 6.33
C LEU A 101 19.37 -12.05 7.63
N SER A 102 19.76 -10.79 7.55
CA SER A 102 19.99 -9.92 8.70
C SER A 102 18.79 -9.05 9.05
N ILE A 103 17.74 -9.03 8.22
CA ILE A 103 16.59 -8.14 8.38
C ILE A 103 15.85 -8.46 9.69
N PRO A 104 15.53 -7.47 10.55
CA PRO A 104 14.93 -7.72 11.84
C PRO A 104 13.49 -8.17 11.62
N PRO A 105 13.07 -9.29 12.23
CA PRO A 105 11.69 -9.75 12.11
C PRO A 105 10.70 -8.79 12.79
N SER A 106 11.17 -7.84 13.60
CA SER A 106 10.36 -6.85 14.32
C SER A 106 9.74 -5.78 13.43
N ILE A 107 10.17 -5.64 12.16
CA ILE A 107 9.63 -4.62 11.27
C ILE A 107 8.16 -4.93 10.95
N GLU A 108 7.30 -3.97 11.28
CA GLU A 108 5.86 -4.02 11.07
C GLU A 108 5.41 -3.07 9.96
N GLU A 109 6.17 -2.01 9.69
CA GLU A 109 5.80 -0.99 8.73
C GLU A 109 6.97 -0.58 7.83
N VAL A 110 6.72 -0.57 6.52
CA VAL A 110 7.65 -0.06 5.52
C VAL A 110 6.96 0.97 4.65
N VAL A 111 7.54 2.18 4.57
CA VAL A 111 7.01 3.30 3.78
C VAL A 111 8.09 3.81 2.84
N LEU A 112 7.81 3.82 1.54
CA LEU A 112 8.73 4.22 0.48
C LEU A 112 8.00 5.17 -0.45
N THR A 113 8.31 6.46 -0.35
CA THR A 113 7.65 7.52 -1.12
C THR A 113 8.67 8.26 -1.96
N ASP A 114 8.43 8.35 -3.27
CA ASP A 114 9.31 9.03 -4.23
C ASP A 114 10.72 8.45 -4.32
N VAL A 115 10.80 7.13 -4.16
CA VAL A 115 12.05 6.39 -4.29
C VAL A 115 12.35 6.10 -5.77
N THR A 116 13.62 6.25 -6.13
CA THR A 116 14.17 5.85 -7.43
C THR A 116 15.31 4.85 -7.23
N PHE A 117 15.67 4.10 -8.27
CA PHE A 117 16.79 3.17 -8.23
C PHE A 117 17.82 3.64 -9.25
N ARG A 118 19.10 3.65 -8.86
CA ARG A 118 20.22 4.03 -9.73
C ARG A 118 20.92 2.78 -10.25
N ARG A 119 21.08 2.73 -11.56
CA ARG A 119 22.03 1.85 -12.23
C ARG A 119 23.49 2.13 -11.80
N GLN A 120 24.23 1.12 -11.35
CA GLN A 120 25.68 1.21 -11.13
C GLN A 120 26.43 0.66 -12.36
N GLY A 121 26.70 1.53 -13.33
CA GLY A 121 27.50 1.18 -14.52
C GLY A 121 26.70 0.64 -15.71
N ARG A 122 27.35 0.39 -16.85
CA ARG A 122 26.68 0.14 -18.15
C ARG A 122 26.05 -1.25 -18.32
N HIS A 123 26.15 -2.14 -17.34
CA HIS A 123 25.76 -3.55 -17.50
C HIS A 123 24.56 -4.01 -16.67
N GLU A 124 24.10 -3.22 -15.70
CA GLU A 124 23.00 -3.64 -14.80
C GLU A 124 21.68 -2.95 -15.14
N SER A 125 20.57 -3.67 -15.30
CA SER A 125 19.28 -3.01 -15.50
C SER A 125 18.70 -2.54 -14.16
N ASP A 126 17.96 -1.41 -14.17
CA ASP A 126 17.21 -0.93 -12.99
C ASP A 126 16.28 -2.02 -12.43
N THR A 127 15.85 -2.96 -13.28
CA THR A 127 15.03 -4.10 -12.93
C THR A 127 15.70 -5.06 -11.95
N ILE A 128 17.03 -5.20 -11.97
CA ILE A 128 17.75 -6.07 -11.04
C ILE A 128 17.74 -5.49 -9.62
N VAL A 129 17.95 -4.18 -9.49
CA VAL A 129 17.93 -3.51 -8.18
C VAL A 129 16.52 -3.56 -7.58
N ALA A 130 15.53 -3.27 -8.42
CA ALA A 130 14.11 -3.39 -8.10
C ALA A 130 13.73 -4.80 -7.64
N ASP A 131 14.15 -5.84 -8.38
CA ASP A 131 13.86 -7.24 -8.05
C ASP A 131 14.44 -7.63 -6.69
N ARG A 132 15.71 -7.29 -6.44
CA ARG A 132 16.36 -7.51 -5.15
C ARG A 132 15.65 -6.78 -4.01
N PHE A 133 15.28 -5.53 -4.23
CA PHE A 133 14.55 -4.77 -3.24
C PHE A 133 13.18 -5.38 -2.92
N ALA A 134 12.45 -5.82 -3.94
CA ALA A 134 11.19 -6.52 -3.75
C ALA A 134 11.38 -7.83 -2.96
N ARG A 135 12.46 -8.59 -3.19
CA ARG A 135 12.78 -9.79 -2.39
C ARG A 135 13.01 -9.49 -0.91
N ILE A 136 13.64 -8.36 -0.57
CA ILE A 136 13.76 -7.91 0.83
C ILE A 136 12.38 -7.73 1.45
N LEU A 137 11.47 -7.04 0.74
CA LEU A 137 10.11 -6.82 1.22
C LEU A 137 9.35 -8.14 1.44
N THR A 138 9.67 -9.19 0.67
CA THR A 138 9.08 -10.53 0.81
C THR A 138 9.65 -11.36 1.99
N GLN A 139 10.52 -10.78 2.81
CA GLN A 139 11.08 -11.45 3.99
C GLN A 139 10.75 -10.78 5.33
N LEU A 140 9.72 -9.94 5.35
CA LEU A 140 9.25 -9.25 6.55
C LEU A 140 8.03 -9.99 7.12
N PRO A 141 8.20 -11.02 7.99
CA PRO A 141 7.11 -11.90 8.40
C PRO A 141 6.01 -11.18 9.20
N ASN A 142 6.36 -10.07 9.87
CA ASN A 142 5.44 -9.31 10.72
C ASN A 142 4.96 -8.01 10.07
N LEU A 143 5.17 -7.83 8.76
CA LEU A 143 4.78 -6.63 8.03
C LEU A 143 3.26 -6.45 8.05
N LYS A 144 2.79 -5.43 8.77
CA LYS A 144 1.38 -5.00 8.87
C LYS A 144 1.02 -3.95 7.83
N ARG A 145 1.99 -3.11 7.45
CA ARG A 145 1.79 -2.03 6.47
C ARG A 145 2.95 -1.91 5.50
N LEU A 146 2.61 -1.90 4.21
CA LEU A 146 3.55 -1.66 3.12
C LEU A 146 3.04 -0.51 2.26
N VAL A 147 3.83 0.55 2.15
CA VAL A 147 3.56 1.69 1.28
C VAL A 147 4.72 1.86 0.31
N ILE A 148 4.42 1.80 -0.98
CA ILE A 148 5.33 2.09 -2.07
C ILE A 148 4.60 3.04 -3.01
N GLN A 149 5.03 4.29 -3.03
CA GLN A 149 4.40 5.36 -3.79
C GLN A 149 5.45 6.15 -4.56
N ARG A 150 5.10 6.54 -5.77
CA ARG A 150 5.93 7.41 -6.61
C ARG A 150 5.11 8.59 -7.11
N SER A 151 5.75 9.73 -7.28
CA SER A 151 5.21 10.94 -7.90
C SER A 151 5.05 10.81 -9.41
N LYS A 152 5.81 9.91 -10.04
CA LYS A 152 5.73 9.66 -11.48
C LYS A 152 5.78 8.16 -11.78
N PRO A 153 5.01 7.66 -12.76
CA PRO A 153 5.15 6.29 -13.21
C PRO A 153 6.52 6.07 -13.87
N TRP A 154 6.98 4.82 -13.89
CA TRP A 154 8.16 4.44 -14.69
C TRP A 154 7.81 4.56 -16.17
N ARG A 155 8.29 5.63 -16.82
CA ARG A 155 7.99 5.90 -18.23
C ARG A 155 8.49 4.78 -19.17
N GLU A 156 9.54 4.04 -18.79
CA GLU A 156 10.20 3.10 -19.71
C GLU A 156 10.54 1.71 -19.10
N ASN A 157 10.57 1.54 -17.77
CA ASN A 157 10.95 0.24 -17.17
C ASN A 157 9.74 -0.60 -16.75
N SER A 158 9.81 -1.92 -16.90
CA SER A 158 8.85 -2.88 -16.33
C SER A 158 8.59 -2.59 -14.85
N SER A 159 7.39 -2.95 -14.34
CA SER A 159 7.06 -2.83 -12.91
C SER A 159 8.22 -3.35 -12.04
N ILE A 160 8.59 -2.59 -11.00
CA ILE A 160 9.56 -3.02 -9.98
C ILE A 160 9.10 -4.32 -9.33
N ILE A 161 7.78 -4.38 -9.09
CA ILE A 161 7.12 -5.48 -8.42
C ILE A 161 6.59 -6.39 -9.51
N ARG A 162 7.28 -7.52 -9.69
CA ARG A 162 6.89 -8.59 -10.59
C ARG A 162 5.72 -9.37 -10.01
N ALA A 163 5.07 -10.16 -10.86
CA ALA A 163 3.97 -11.06 -10.48
C ALA A 163 4.30 -11.93 -9.24
N ASP A 164 5.48 -12.54 -9.17
CA ASP A 164 5.90 -13.38 -8.04
C ASP A 164 6.08 -12.59 -6.72
N HIS A 165 6.54 -11.34 -6.82
CA HIS A 165 6.59 -10.43 -5.67
C HIS A 165 5.18 -10.05 -5.22
N LEU A 166 4.27 -9.72 -6.14
CA LEU A 166 2.86 -9.44 -5.82
C LEU A 166 2.21 -10.64 -5.13
N GLN A 167 2.41 -11.85 -5.66
CA GLN A 167 1.90 -13.07 -5.02
C GLN A 167 2.37 -13.21 -3.58
N THR A 168 3.65 -12.97 -3.35
CA THR A 168 4.21 -13.10 -2.01
C THR A 168 3.68 -12.03 -1.05
N ILE A 169 3.63 -10.77 -1.49
CA ILE A 169 3.09 -9.65 -0.70
C ILE A 169 1.63 -9.91 -0.32
N PHE A 170 0.79 -10.33 -1.26
CA PHE A 170 -0.62 -10.63 -1.01
C PHE A 170 -0.83 -11.89 -0.17
N ARG A 171 0.16 -12.76 -0.02
CA ARG A 171 0.08 -13.93 0.86
C ARG A 171 0.47 -13.66 2.30
N TYR A 172 0.98 -12.45 2.60
CA TYR A 172 1.32 -12.11 3.97
C TYR A 172 0.11 -12.15 4.90
N LYS A 173 0.25 -12.94 5.98
CA LYS A 173 -0.80 -13.12 6.99
C LYS A 173 -0.84 -12.01 8.03
N SER A 174 0.23 -11.22 8.12
CA SER A 174 0.33 -10.05 8.99
C SER A 174 -0.11 -8.76 8.29
N LEU A 175 -0.07 -8.73 6.95
CA LEU A 175 -0.29 -7.52 6.17
C LEU A 175 -1.78 -7.14 6.15
N GLN A 176 -2.05 -5.91 6.60
CA GLN A 176 -3.37 -5.30 6.72
C GLN A 176 -3.54 -4.12 5.76
N HIS A 177 -2.46 -3.38 5.49
CA HIS A 177 -2.47 -2.18 4.67
C HIS A 177 -1.42 -2.26 3.56
N LEU A 178 -1.86 -2.15 2.31
CA LEU A 178 -0.99 -2.18 1.14
C LEU A 178 -1.27 -0.97 0.25
N VAL A 179 -0.22 -0.21 -0.07
CA VAL A 179 -0.27 0.90 -1.02
C VAL A 179 0.84 0.70 -2.05
N LEU A 180 0.49 0.55 -3.32
CA LEU A 180 1.39 0.36 -4.46
C LEU A 180 1.06 1.38 -5.56
N ARG A 181 1.26 2.66 -5.26
CA ARG A 181 0.88 3.76 -6.14
C ARG A 181 1.90 4.03 -7.24
N ASN A 182 1.44 4.24 -8.48
CA ASN A 182 2.27 4.57 -9.64
C ASN A 182 3.34 3.49 -9.96
N MET A 183 2.98 2.21 -9.77
CA MET A 183 3.85 1.06 -10.04
C MET A 183 3.85 0.58 -11.49
N ALA A 184 3.04 1.19 -12.38
CA ALA A 184 2.94 0.81 -13.79
C ALA A 184 2.49 -0.66 -14.01
N LEU A 185 1.60 -1.16 -13.13
CA LEU A 185 1.00 -2.50 -13.21
C LEU A 185 0.31 -2.72 -14.57
N SER A 186 0.45 -3.92 -15.11
CA SER A 186 -0.17 -4.38 -16.35
C SER A 186 -1.46 -5.18 -16.08
N ASP A 187 -2.18 -5.56 -17.15
CA ASP A 187 -3.36 -6.43 -17.03
C ASP A 187 -3.02 -7.79 -16.38
N ASP A 188 -1.85 -8.37 -16.70
CA ASP A 188 -1.38 -9.63 -16.11
C ASP A 188 -1.09 -9.47 -14.60
N ASP A 189 -0.54 -8.32 -14.19
CA ASP A 189 -0.28 -8.03 -12.77
C ASP A 189 -1.60 -7.91 -11.99
N PHE A 190 -2.63 -7.28 -12.57
CA PHE A 190 -3.96 -7.20 -11.95
C PHE A 190 -4.66 -8.55 -11.84
N GLU A 191 -4.47 -9.46 -12.80
CA GLU A 191 -4.99 -10.83 -12.70
C GLU A 191 -4.34 -11.61 -11.55
N VAL A 192 -3.03 -11.46 -11.38
CA VAL A 192 -2.30 -12.05 -10.25
C VAL A 192 -2.82 -11.48 -8.93
N VAL A 193 -3.02 -10.16 -8.86
CA VAL A 193 -3.64 -9.51 -7.70
C VAL A 193 -5.03 -10.07 -7.45
N ALA A 194 -5.87 -10.19 -8.47
CA ALA A 194 -7.23 -10.71 -8.35
C ALA A 194 -7.24 -12.15 -7.81
N GLU A 195 -6.40 -13.03 -8.35
CA GLU A 195 -6.27 -14.40 -7.87
C GLU A 195 -5.91 -14.46 -6.39
N GLU A 196 -4.88 -13.72 -5.98
CA GLU A 196 -4.40 -13.74 -4.60
C GLU A 196 -5.32 -13.00 -3.64
N LEU A 197 -6.03 -11.98 -4.12
CA LEU A 197 -7.06 -11.28 -3.36
C LEU A 197 -8.15 -12.25 -2.91
N THR A 198 -8.58 -13.22 -3.72
CA THR A 198 -9.59 -14.20 -3.29
C THR A 198 -9.12 -15.11 -2.15
N ARG A 199 -7.80 -15.26 -1.97
CA ARG A 199 -7.18 -16.12 -0.96
C ARG A 199 -6.75 -15.35 0.30
N ASN A 200 -6.54 -14.05 0.17
CA ASN A 200 -6.15 -13.20 1.28
C ASN A 200 -7.34 -12.92 2.21
N CYS A 201 -7.12 -13.03 3.52
CA CYS A 201 -8.14 -12.79 4.54
C CYS A 201 -7.70 -11.79 5.63
N THR A 202 -6.66 -11.01 5.36
CA THR A 202 -5.97 -10.17 6.34
C THR A 202 -5.84 -8.73 5.89
N LEU A 203 -5.75 -8.49 4.58
CA LEU A 203 -5.76 -7.16 3.98
C LEU A 203 -7.12 -6.49 4.21
N GLU A 204 -7.07 -5.33 4.85
CA GLU A 204 -8.22 -4.48 5.08
C GLU A 204 -8.24 -3.27 4.15
N SER A 205 -7.05 -2.80 3.74
CA SER A 205 -6.87 -1.61 2.92
C SER A 205 -5.89 -1.87 1.78
N ILE A 206 -6.33 -1.61 0.56
CA ILE A 206 -5.53 -1.74 -0.66
C ILE A 206 -5.60 -0.45 -1.45
N ASP A 207 -4.47 0.10 -1.84
CA ASP A 207 -4.41 1.22 -2.77
C ASP A 207 -3.43 0.86 -3.89
N LEU A 208 -3.96 0.59 -5.06
CA LEU A 208 -3.21 0.36 -6.28
C LEU A 208 -3.35 1.56 -7.22
N GLY A 209 -3.61 2.77 -6.72
CA GLY A 209 -3.86 3.93 -7.57
C GLY A 209 -2.66 4.35 -8.41
N GLY A 210 -2.88 5.29 -9.33
CA GLY A 210 -1.81 5.83 -10.18
C GLY A 210 -1.87 5.37 -11.64
N ARG A 211 -0.84 5.72 -12.41
CA ARG A 211 -0.78 5.46 -13.85
C ARG A 211 -0.31 4.03 -14.11
N HIS A 212 -1.22 3.21 -14.64
CA HIS A 212 -0.99 1.80 -14.99
C HIS A 212 -0.68 1.62 -16.48
N ARG A 213 -0.15 0.45 -16.82
CA ARG A 213 0.10 0.01 -18.20
C ARG A 213 -0.98 -0.92 -18.74
N THR A 214 -2.14 -0.97 -18.07
CA THR A 214 -3.32 -1.71 -18.52
C THR A 214 -3.66 -1.27 -19.95
N ARG A 215 -3.67 -2.24 -20.86
CA ARG A 215 -3.99 -1.99 -22.28
C ARG A 215 -5.43 -2.37 -22.60
N SER A 216 -6.11 -2.99 -21.65
CA SER A 216 -7.47 -3.49 -21.78
C SER A 216 -8.22 -3.36 -20.45
N MET A 217 -9.47 -3.83 -20.42
CA MET A 217 -10.30 -3.90 -19.20
C MET A 217 -10.12 -5.20 -18.43
N ARG A 218 -9.37 -6.15 -18.99
CA ARG A 218 -9.22 -7.51 -18.48
C ARG A 218 -8.67 -7.54 -17.05
N GLY A 219 -7.68 -6.69 -16.75
CA GLY A 219 -7.12 -6.57 -15.40
C GLY A 219 -8.14 -6.03 -14.39
N TYR A 220 -8.81 -4.93 -14.73
CA TYR A 220 -9.81 -4.29 -13.86
C TYR A 220 -11.03 -5.18 -13.61
N ASP A 221 -11.56 -5.83 -14.64
CA ASP A 221 -12.67 -6.78 -14.52
C ASP A 221 -12.32 -7.97 -13.61
N SER A 222 -11.06 -8.43 -13.66
CA SER A 222 -10.59 -9.50 -12.79
C SER A 222 -10.61 -9.09 -11.33
N ILE A 223 -10.19 -7.86 -11.01
CA ILE A 223 -10.29 -7.31 -9.65
C ILE A 223 -11.74 -7.22 -9.20
N LEU A 224 -12.63 -6.70 -10.05
CA LEU A 224 -14.05 -6.58 -9.73
C LEU A 224 -14.67 -7.94 -9.39
N ARG A 225 -14.40 -8.96 -10.22
CA ARG A 225 -14.85 -10.35 -9.96
C ARG A 225 -14.24 -10.91 -8.68
N ALA A 226 -12.97 -10.64 -8.39
CA ALA A 226 -12.37 -11.07 -7.13
C ALA A 226 -13.06 -10.42 -5.90
N MET A 227 -13.49 -9.16 -6.02
CA MET A 227 -14.21 -8.45 -4.96
C MET A 227 -15.60 -9.04 -4.65
N GLU A 228 -16.22 -9.76 -5.59
CA GLU A 228 -17.44 -10.53 -5.33
C GLU A 228 -17.24 -11.58 -4.23
N HIS A 229 -16.02 -12.13 -4.12
CA HIS A 229 -15.67 -13.20 -3.18
C HIS A 229 -14.72 -12.75 -2.05
N GLN A 230 -14.29 -11.49 -2.05
CA GLN A 230 -13.40 -10.91 -1.03
C GLN A 230 -14.19 -10.13 0.03
N TYR A 231 -14.21 -10.61 1.27
CA TYR A 231 -15.04 -10.08 2.36
C TYR A 231 -14.32 -9.23 3.41
N TYR A 232 -12.99 -9.18 3.38
CA TYR A 232 -12.16 -8.58 4.42
C TYR A 232 -11.69 -7.16 4.05
N VAL A 233 -11.56 -6.88 2.75
CA VAL A 233 -11.12 -5.55 2.28
C VAL A 233 -12.24 -4.52 2.48
N LYS A 234 -11.94 -3.50 3.29
CA LYS A 234 -12.82 -2.38 3.66
C LYS A 234 -12.51 -1.10 2.88
N TYR A 235 -11.33 -1.02 2.27
CA TYR A 235 -10.92 0.07 1.40
C TYR A 235 -10.11 -0.47 0.23
N PHE A 236 -10.49 -0.12 -0.99
CA PHE A 236 -9.77 -0.50 -2.19
C PHE A 236 -9.79 0.66 -3.16
N ASN A 237 -8.63 1.24 -3.50
CA ASN A 237 -8.52 2.32 -4.48
C ASN A 237 -7.70 1.89 -5.70
N MET A 238 -8.20 2.17 -6.90
CA MET A 238 -7.49 2.00 -8.17
C MET A 238 -7.43 3.28 -8.99
N ILE A 239 -7.89 4.43 -8.50
CA ILE A 239 -7.96 5.69 -9.26
C ILE A 239 -6.66 6.51 -9.09
N THR A 240 -6.31 7.30 -10.11
CA THR A 240 -5.25 8.31 -10.09
C THR A 240 -5.73 9.60 -9.42
N GLU A 241 -5.15 9.99 -8.28
CA GLU A 241 -5.35 11.34 -7.71
C GLU A 241 -4.69 12.45 -8.58
N ASP A 242 -3.76 12.10 -9.47
CA ASP A 242 -3.03 13.05 -10.33
C ASP A 242 -3.86 13.63 -11.47
N GLU A 243 -5.02 13.04 -11.73
CA GLU A 243 -6.06 13.70 -12.48
C GLU A 243 -7.01 14.19 -11.40
N SER A 244 -6.77 15.41 -10.91
CA SER A 244 -7.93 16.18 -10.46
C SER A 244 -8.89 16.11 -11.64
N PRO A 245 -10.03 15.40 -11.54
CA PRO A 245 -11.03 15.62 -12.55
C PRO A 245 -11.26 17.12 -12.53
N SER A 246 -11.46 17.76 -13.68
CA SER A 246 -12.03 19.12 -13.66
C SER A 246 -13.47 19.12 -13.13
N TYR A 247 -13.85 18.13 -12.32
CA TYR A 247 -14.94 18.13 -11.39
C TYR A 247 -14.35 18.39 -10.01
N GLY A 248 -14.19 19.67 -9.69
CA GLY A 248 -14.06 20.16 -8.32
C GLY A 248 -15.33 19.94 -7.49
N ASN A 249 -15.91 18.74 -7.59
CA ASN A 249 -16.98 18.29 -6.75
C ASN A 249 -16.47 17.05 -6.05
N VAL A 250 -16.27 17.19 -4.74
CA VAL A 250 -16.78 16.20 -3.79
C VAL A 250 -18.03 15.60 -4.44
N ILE A 251 -18.05 14.30 -4.74
CA ILE A 251 -19.32 13.61 -5.02
C ILE A 251 -20.07 13.67 -3.69
N SER A 252 -20.68 14.83 -3.46
CA SER A 252 -21.78 15.05 -2.56
C SER A 252 -22.83 14.10 -3.09
N LEU A 253 -23.18 13.10 -2.29
CA LEU A 253 -24.33 12.22 -2.50
C LEU A 253 -25.65 13.00 -2.39
N SER A 254 -25.66 14.27 -2.84
CA SER A 254 -26.86 15.08 -2.98
C SER A 254 -27.42 14.85 -4.38
N ASP A 255 -28.44 13.99 -4.43
CA ASP A 255 -29.55 13.93 -5.39
C ASP A 255 -29.30 13.78 -6.90
N GLU A 256 -28.07 13.70 -7.39
CA GLU A 256 -27.83 13.38 -8.80
C GLU A 256 -27.53 11.89 -8.99
N CYS A 257 -28.52 11.17 -9.54
CA CYS A 257 -28.33 9.84 -10.13
C CYS A 257 -27.17 9.87 -11.12
N VAL A 258 -25.96 9.52 -10.67
CA VAL A 258 -24.81 9.35 -11.55
C VAL A 258 -25.17 8.24 -12.54
N ASN A 259 -25.31 8.60 -13.81
CA ASN A 259 -25.56 7.65 -14.87
C ASN A 259 -24.29 6.80 -15.02
N MET A 260 -24.33 5.55 -14.54
CA MET A 260 -23.22 4.59 -14.67
C MET A 260 -22.74 4.42 -16.12
N PHE A 261 -23.57 4.76 -17.10
CA PHE A 261 -23.26 4.71 -18.53
C PHE A 261 -22.37 5.85 -19.03
N ASP A 262 -22.16 6.90 -18.24
CA ASP A 262 -21.35 8.08 -18.61
C ASP A 262 -19.96 8.08 -17.95
N LEU A 263 -19.74 7.21 -16.97
CA LEU A 263 -18.44 7.05 -16.32
C LEU A 263 -17.42 6.39 -17.26
N GLU A 264 -16.15 6.81 -17.16
CA GLU A 264 -15.05 6.05 -17.73
C GLU A 264 -15.03 4.63 -17.14
N ILE A 265 -14.56 3.64 -17.90
CA ILE A 265 -14.69 2.24 -17.49
C ILE A 265 -13.96 1.97 -16.15
N ARG A 266 -12.80 2.63 -15.93
CA ARG A 266 -12.08 2.56 -14.67
C ARG A 266 -12.94 3.03 -13.49
N ASP A 267 -13.68 4.12 -13.67
CA ASP A 267 -14.57 4.68 -12.65
C ASP A 267 -15.77 3.76 -12.40
N ARG A 268 -16.30 3.10 -13.44
CA ARG A 268 -17.36 2.09 -13.26
C ARG A 268 -16.87 0.90 -12.43
N VAL A 269 -15.66 0.42 -12.72
CA VAL A 269 -15.07 -0.68 -11.94
C VAL A 269 -14.82 -0.23 -10.51
N GLN A 270 -14.25 0.97 -10.31
CA GLN A 270 -14.05 1.51 -8.97
C GLN A 270 -15.38 1.64 -8.21
N PHE A 271 -16.44 2.13 -8.85
CA PHE A 271 -17.77 2.22 -8.26
C PHE A 271 -18.29 0.85 -7.77
N GLY A 272 -18.11 -0.20 -8.58
CA GLY A 272 -18.45 -1.57 -8.19
C GLY A 272 -17.62 -2.07 -7.00
N ILE A 273 -16.33 -1.76 -6.98
CA ILE A 273 -15.43 -2.10 -5.86
C ILE A 273 -15.82 -1.35 -4.58
N ASP A 274 -16.16 -0.05 -4.70
CA ASP A 274 -16.62 0.77 -3.58
C ASP A 274 -17.91 0.19 -2.97
N SER A 275 -18.82 -0.27 -3.82
CA SER A 275 -20.04 -0.96 -3.37
C SER A 275 -19.69 -2.20 -2.52
N PHE A 276 -18.73 -3.03 -2.97
CA PHE A 276 -18.31 -4.22 -2.21
C PHE A 276 -17.57 -3.88 -0.92
N THR A 277 -16.71 -2.87 -0.92
CA THR A 277 -15.97 -2.47 0.28
C THR A 277 -16.89 -1.88 1.35
N LYS A 278 -17.88 -1.06 0.98
CA LYS A 278 -18.94 -0.60 1.89
C LYS A 278 -19.75 -1.76 2.47
N LEU A 279 -20.11 -2.74 1.64
CA LEU A 279 -20.78 -3.96 2.13
C LEU A 279 -19.87 -4.73 3.11
N ASN A 280 -18.57 -4.84 2.84
CA ASN A 280 -17.63 -5.49 3.74
C ASN A 280 -17.49 -4.77 5.08
N VAL A 281 -17.48 -3.42 5.09
CA VAL A 281 -17.57 -2.60 6.31
C VAL A 281 -18.86 -2.91 7.08
N ALA A 282 -19.96 -3.14 6.36
CA ALA A 282 -21.24 -3.56 6.93
C ALA A 282 -21.29 -5.05 7.33
N ASP A 283 -20.16 -5.76 7.34
CA ASP A 283 -20.06 -7.19 7.62
C ASP A 283 -20.85 -8.07 6.64
N ARG A 284 -20.66 -7.82 5.33
CA ARG A 284 -21.23 -8.64 4.22
C ARG A 284 -21.12 -10.14 4.45
N LYS A 285 -20.00 -10.60 5.02
CA LYS A 285 -19.78 -12.02 5.28
C LYS A 285 -20.85 -12.58 6.21
N ARG A 286 -21.20 -11.85 7.26
CA ARG A 286 -22.30 -12.20 8.15
C ARG A 286 -23.64 -12.08 7.43
N ILE A 287 -23.87 -11.00 6.69
CA ILE A 287 -25.11 -10.78 5.94
C ILE A 287 -25.43 -11.97 5.03
N LEU A 288 -24.47 -12.46 4.26
CA LEU A 288 -24.70 -13.51 3.27
C LEU A 288 -24.69 -14.93 3.84
N ARG A 289 -24.19 -15.15 5.06
CA ARG A 289 -24.00 -16.50 5.63
C ARG A 289 -24.82 -16.78 6.88
N ASP A 290 -25.32 -15.75 7.56
CA ASP A 290 -26.06 -15.92 8.81
C ASP A 290 -27.56 -16.05 8.52
N GLU A 291 -28.06 -17.29 8.51
CA GLU A 291 -29.50 -17.60 8.39
C GLU A 291 -30.34 -16.97 9.53
N LYS A 292 -29.71 -16.47 10.60
CA LYS A 292 -30.37 -15.84 11.74
C LYS A 292 -30.43 -14.32 11.63
N LEU A 293 -29.99 -13.72 10.53
CA LEU A 293 -30.07 -12.27 10.37
C LEU A 293 -31.54 -11.83 10.29
N THR A 294 -31.99 -11.13 11.33
CA THR A 294 -33.38 -10.65 11.39
C THR A 294 -33.61 -9.54 10.37
N ARG A 295 -34.87 -9.38 9.93
CA ARG A 295 -35.29 -8.28 9.06
C ARG A 295 -34.85 -6.91 9.59
N ASN A 296 -34.95 -6.69 10.90
CA ASN A 296 -34.51 -5.44 11.54
C ASN A 296 -32.99 -5.26 11.47
N GLY A 297 -32.20 -6.33 11.58
CA GLY A 297 -30.75 -6.28 11.38
C GLY A 297 -30.39 -5.91 9.94
N LEU A 298 -31.09 -6.47 8.94
CA LEU A 298 -30.93 -6.11 7.54
C LEU A 298 -31.31 -4.65 7.26
N LEU A 299 -32.41 -4.16 7.84
CA LEU A 299 -32.83 -2.76 7.70
C LEU A 299 -31.87 -1.79 8.38
N GLN A 300 -31.27 -2.14 9.51
CA GLN A 300 -30.21 -1.33 10.13
C GLN A 300 -28.97 -1.25 9.25
N ILE A 301 -28.54 -2.37 8.67
CA ILE A 301 -27.41 -2.42 7.74
C ILE A 301 -27.67 -1.55 6.50
N VAL A 302 -28.85 -1.71 5.89
CA VAL A 302 -29.27 -0.92 4.72
C VAL A 302 -29.38 0.56 5.07
N GLY A 303 -30.04 0.90 6.18
CA GLY A 303 -30.35 2.27 6.55
C GLY A 303 -29.21 3.06 7.18
N LEU A 304 -28.24 2.40 7.84
CA LEU A 304 -27.14 3.07 8.53
C LEU A 304 -25.81 3.00 7.77
N THR A 305 -25.55 1.94 7.02
CA THR A 305 -24.21 1.68 6.48
C THR A 305 -24.10 1.86 4.97
N ILE A 306 -25.16 1.56 4.21
CA ILE A 306 -25.15 1.62 2.74
C ILE A 306 -26.28 2.49 2.16
N ARG A 307 -26.80 3.43 2.95
CA ARG A 307 -28.02 4.21 2.66
C ARG A 307 -28.04 4.84 1.27
N ASP A 308 -26.87 5.25 0.79
CA ASP A 308 -26.72 5.98 -0.47
C ASP A 308 -26.06 5.13 -1.58
N ASP A 309 -26.00 3.81 -1.41
CA ASP A 309 -25.40 2.89 -2.38
C ASP A 309 -26.46 1.92 -2.93
N VAL A 310 -27.13 2.37 -3.99
CA VAL A 310 -28.22 1.65 -4.66
C VAL A 310 -27.80 0.23 -5.07
N ASN A 311 -26.57 0.05 -5.56
CA ASN A 311 -26.07 -1.27 -5.97
C ASN A 311 -25.85 -2.19 -4.78
N ALA A 312 -25.28 -1.69 -3.69
CA ALA A 312 -25.17 -2.45 -2.45
C ALA A 312 -26.55 -2.86 -1.90
N ILE A 313 -27.53 -1.95 -1.95
CA ILE A 313 -28.91 -2.21 -1.53
C ILE A 313 -29.53 -3.30 -2.40
N PHE A 314 -29.46 -3.19 -3.72
CA PHE A 314 -29.98 -4.21 -4.64
C PHE A 314 -29.30 -5.56 -4.45
N SER A 315 -27.99 -5.58 -4.18
CA SER A 315 -27.26 -6.81 -3.88
C SER A 315 -27.81 -7.50 -2.63
N ILE A 316 -28.03 -6.76 -1.54
CA ILE A 316 -28.64 -7.29 -0.31
C ILE A 316 -30.06 -7.80 -0.57
N LEU A 317 -30.91 -7.01 -1.25
CA LEU A 317 -32.29 -7.38 -1.56
C LEU A 317 -32.38 -8.62 -2.44
N ARG A 318 -31.48 -8.75 -3.43
CA ARG A 318 -31.40 -9.93 -4.30
C ARG A 318 -30.99 -11.18 -3.53
N SER A 319 -30.07 -11.07 -2.59
CA SER A 319 -29.65 -12.19 -1.74
C SER A 319 -30.66 -12.53 -0.64
N HIS A 320 -31.52 -11.57 -0.26
CA HIS A 320 -32.52 -11.72 0.80
C HIS A 320 -33.90 -11.22 0.35
N PRO A 321 -34.56 -11.87 -0.64
CA PRO A 321 -35.83 -11.42 -1.19
C PRO A 321 -36.96 -11.32 -0.15
N GLN A 322 -36.87 -12.04 0.98
CA GLN A 322 -37.77 -11.95 2.13
C GLN A 322 -37.86 -10.55 2.76
N ILE A 323 -36.90 -9.65 2.49
CA ILE A 323 -37.01 -8.25 2.91
C ILE A 323 -38.21 -7.56 2.23
N LEU A 324 -38.51 -7.94 0.98
CA LEU A 324 -39.54 -7.31 0.15
C LEU A 324 -40.96 -7.87 0.39
N SER A 325 -41.09 -9.03 1.04
CA SER A 325 -42.35 -9.79 1.11
C SER A 325 -43.43 -9.22 2.06
N VAL A 326 -43.40 -7.92 2.39
CA VAL A 326 -44.42 -7.25 3.24
C VAL A 326 -44.90 -5.94 2.63
N VAL A 327 -44.98 -5.84 1.30
CA VAL A 327 -45.75 -4.75 0.64
C VAL A 327 -47.18 -5.19 0.32
N GLU A 328 -47.49 -6.48 0.39
CA GLU A 328 -48.84 -7.00 0.20
C GLU A 328 -49.45 -7.41 1.55
N THR A 329 -50.01 -6.45 2.28
CA THR A 329 -51.20 -6.54 3.17
C THR A 329 -51.20 -5.38 4.17
N SER A 330 -51.82 -4.27 3.76
CA SER A 330 -52.39 -3.25 4.64
C SER A 330 -53.63 -2.71 3.97
#